data_AF-A0A3N5EXM6-F1
#
_entry.id   AF-A0A3N5EXM6-F1
#
_cell.length_a   1.000
_cell.length_b   1.000
_cell.length_c   1.000
_cell.angle_alpha   90.00
_cell.angle_beta   90.00
_cell.angle_gamma   90.00
#
_symmetry.space_group_name_H-M   'P 1'
#
loop_
_entity.id
_entity.type
_entity.pdbx_description
1 polymer ?
#
loop_
_entity_poly.entity_id
_entity_poly.type
_entity_poly.pdbx_seq_one_letter_code
_entity_poly.pdbx_strand_id
1 'polypeptide(L)'
;MLPHNGFDLRRRSIPLEAIVSGGPPRDGIPAIDRPRFVPARNARLAPGDRVLGVLHRGVARAYPVRILNWHEIVNDRIGTDPIAVTYCPLCGSGVVFSSVAGGRELDFGVSGLLYESDMLLYDRQTESLWSQLKYRAVSGPMLDQRLTRLPADHTTWRDWRARHPRTEVLSFDTGFERDYGRDPYDGYDRDPATLFPVSRTDARLPPKTWVLGVEHGGHHKAYPLDALG
;
A
#
# COMPACT_ATOMS: atom_id res chain seq x y z
N MET A 1 -20.68 16.77 -1.41
CA MET A 1 -19.43 16.07 -1.76
C MET A 1 -19.34 16.04 -3.28
N LEU A 2 -18.20 16.37 -3.88
CA LEU A 2 -18.04 16.24 -5.34
C LEU A 2 -18.10 14.75 -5.72
N PRO A 3 -18.72 14.39 -6.86
CA PRO A 3 -18.66 13.01 -7.34
C PRO A 3 -17.22 12.53 -7.42
N HIS A 4 -16.97 11.29 -6.98
CA HIS A 4 -15.66 10.65 -7.00
C HIS A 4 -14.53 11.55 -6.43
N ASN A 5 -14.80 12.22 -5.31
CA ASN A 5 -13.83 13.09 -4.62
C ASN A 5 -13.18 14.16 -5.51
N GLY A 6 -13.84 14.55 -6.61
CA GLY A 6 -13.39 15.60 -7.53
C GLY A 6 -12.41 15.15 -8.62
N PHE A 7 -12.13 13.85 -8.78
CA PHE A 7 -11.25 13.35 -9.84
C PHE A 7 -11.95 13.33 -11.21
N ASP A 8 -11.21 13.68 -12.27
CA ASP A 8 -11.69 13.59 -13.66
C ASP A 8 -11.54 12.16 -14.20
N LEU A 9 -12.68 11.48 -14.34
CA LEU A 9 -12.75 10.07 -14.78
C LEU A 9 -13.25 9.89 -16.22
N ARG A 10 -13.23 10.95 -17.03
CA ARG A 10 -13.64 10.86 -18.45
C ARG A 10 -12.74 9.90 -19.23
N ARG A 11 -11.43 9.92 -18.96
CA ARG A 11 -10.44 8.97 -19.51
C ARG A 11 -10.07 7.95 -18.44
N ARG A 12 -10.42 6.68 -18.65
CA ARG A 12 -10.20 5.58 -17.70
C ARG A 12 -10.12 4.22 -18.39
N SER A 13 -9.43 3.27 -17.77
CA SER A 13 -9.32 1.87 -18.22
C SER A 13 -10.06 0.87 -17.32
N ILE A 14 -10.84 1.37 -16.35
CA ILE A 14 -11.73 0.58 -15.49
C ILE A 14 -13.18 1.13 -15.55
N PRO A 15 -14.20 0.31 -15.29
CA PRO A 15 -15.61 0.76 -15.31
C PRO A 15 -15.85 1.87 -14.29
N LEU A 16 -16.66 2.88 -14.64
CA LEU A 16 -16.89 4.04 -13.75
C LEU A 16 -17.67 3.61 -12.50
N GLU A 17 -18.70 2.80 -12.73
CA GLU A 17 -19.60 2.21 -11.74
C GLU A 17 -18.88 1.29 -10.74
N ALA A 18 -17.68 0.83 -11.07
CA ALA A 18 -16.85 0.01 -10.19
C ALA A 18 -15.91 0.86 -9.31
N ILE A 19 -15.82 2.17 -9.55
CA ILE A 19 -15.06 3.10 -8.70
C ILE A 19 -16.02 3.62 -7.63
N VAL A 20 -15.78 3.24 -6.38
CA VAL A 20 -16.65 3.59 -5.25
C VAL A 20 -15.92 4.48 -4.26
N SER A 21 -16.66 5.29 -3.50
CA SER A 21 -16.08 6.05 -2.38
C SER A 21 -15.84 5.13 -1.20
N GLY A 22 -14.65 5.21 -0.61
CA GLY A 22 -14.31 4.55 0.65
C GLY A 22 -14.88 5.25 1.89
N GLY A 23 -15.49 6.42 1.74
CA GLY A 23 -15.95 7.28 2.84
C GLY A 23 -15.08 8.53 3.03
N PRO A 24 -13.74 8.41 3.18
CA PRO A 24 -12.86 9.58 3.26
C PRO A 24 -12.91 10.42 1.97
N PRO A 25 -12.83 11.76 2.09
CA PRO A 25 -12.57 12.62 0.93
C PRO A 25 -11.14 12.40 0.41
N ARG A 26 -10.80 13.04 -0.71
CA ARG A 26 -9.41 13.17 -1.16
C ARG A 26 -8.53 13.69 -0.03
N ASP A 27 -7.42 13.01 0.23
CA ASP A 27 -6.49 13.23 1.35
C ASP A 27 -7.13 13.19 2.75
N GLY A 28 -8.34 12.64 2.89
CA GLY A 28 -8.99 12.43 4.19
C GLY A 28 -8.22 11.45 5.09
N ILE A 29 -7.41 10.58 4.47
CA ILE A 29 -6.36 9.81 5.12
C ILE A 29 -5.04 10.43 4.67
N PRO A 30 -4.29 11.09 5.56
CA PRO A 30 -3.13 11.85 5.14
C PRO A 30 -1.94 10.93 4.87
N ALA A 31 -1.36 11.00 3.67
CA ALA A 31 -0.09 10.35 3.37
C ALA A 31 1.07 10.94 4.21
N ILE A 32 2.10 10.15 4.47
CA ILE A 32 3.34 10.62 5.11
C ILE A 32 4.31 11.06 4.01
N ASP A 33 4.48 12.38 3.83
CA ASP A 33 5.35 12.95 2.80
C ASP A 33 6.76 13.30 3.30
N ARG A 34 6.96 13.29 4.62
CA ARG A 34 8.26 13.61 5.26
C ARG A 34 8.58 12.57 6.34
N PRO A 35 8.77 11.30 5.96
CA PRO A 35 9.00 10.23 6.91
C PRO A 35 10.27 10.48 7.73
N ARG A 36 10.17 10.25 9.03
CA ARG A 36 11.31 10.26 9.96
C ARG A 36 11.66 8.83 10.30
N PHE A 37 12.94 8.53 10.40
CA PHE A 37 13.40 7.19 10.71
C PHE A 37 14.21 7.15 12.00
N VAL A 38 14.08 6.04 12.72
CA VAL A 38 14.87 5.72 13.90
C VAL A 38 15.66 4.43 13.68
N PRO A 39 16.83 4.25 14.31
CA PRO A 39 17.54 2.99 14.24
C PRO A 39 16.72 1.86 14.90
N ALA A 40 16.89 0.62 14.44
CA ALA A 40 16.19 -0.56 14.97
C ALA A 40 16.14 -0.68 16.50
N ARG A 41 17.20 -0.26 17.21
CA ARG A 41 17.28 -0.28 18.68
C ARG A 41 16.28 0.66 19.38
N ASN A 42 15.82 1.69 18.68
CA ASN A 42 14.87 2.69 19.17
C ASN A 42 13.44 2.42 18.64
N ALA A 43 13.25 1.39 17.83
CA ALA A 43 11.96 1.03 17.28
C ALA A 43 11.02 0.57 18.40
N ARG A 44 9.84 1.18 18.50
CA ARG A 44 8.83 0.85 19.52
C ARG A 44 7.94 -0.32 19.11
N LEU A 45 8.51 -1.34 18.46
CA LEU A 45 7.77 -2.47 17.87
C LEU A 45 7.92 -3.73 18.73
N ALA A 46 6.82 -4.43 18.94
CA ALA A 46 6.83 -5.78 19.48
C ALA A 46 7.39 -6.76 18.43
N PRO A 47 8.00 -7.90 18.85
CA PRO A 47 8.54 -8.89 17.90
C PRO A 47 7.53 -9.37 16.85
N GLY A 48 6.25 -9.50 17.23
CA GLY A 48 5.18 -9.94 16.33
C GLY A 48 4.55 -8.84 15.46
N ASP A 49 4.94 -7.57 15.65
CA ASP A 49 4.38 -6.48 14.85
C ASP A 49 4.70 -6.69 13.37
N ARG A 50 3.71 -6.51 12.50
CA ARG A 50 3.90 -6.62 11.05
C ARG A 50 4.60 -5.40 10.49
N VAL A 51 5.54 -5.62 9.58
CA VAL A 51 6.25 -4.58 8.84
C VAL A 51 6.27 -4.89 7.36
N LEU A 52 6.28 -3.83 6.54
CA LEU A 52 6.82 -3.90 5.19
C LEU A 52 8.31 -3.61 5.27
N GLY A 53 9.14 -4.58 4.90
CA GLY A 53 10.59 -4.43 4.83
C GLY A 53 11.05 -4.13 3.42
N VAL A 54 11.92 -3.15 3.22
CA VAL A 54 12.53 -2.81 1.93
C VAL A 54 14.03 -2.84 2.08
N LEU A 55 14.72 -3.59 1.23
CA LEU A 55 16.18 -3.49 1.05
C LEU A 55 16.43 -2.94 -0.35
N HIS A 56 16.86 -1.69 -0.42
CA HIS A 56 17.12 -1.02 -1.69
C HIS A 56 18.47 -0.33 -1.65
N ARG A 57 19.35 -0.65 -2.61
CA ARG A 57 20.72 -0.12 -2.69
C ARG A 57 21.50 -0.18 -1.36
N GLY A 58 21.34 -1.28 -0.63
CA GLY A 58 22.04 -1.52 0.65
C GLY A 58 21.43 -0.83 1.87
N VAL A 59 20.38 -0.03 1.70
CA VAL A 59 19.62 0.60 2.80
C VAL A 59 18.40 -0.26 3.10
N ALA A 60 18.30 -0.70 4.35
CA ALA A 60 17.17 -1.48 4.84
C ALA A 60 16.20 -0.60 5.62
N ARG A 61 14.95 -0.50 5.18
CA ARG A 61 13.87 0.23 5.86
C ARG A 61 12.72 -0.69 6.26
N ALA A 62 12.16 -0.45 7.44
CA ALA A 62 10.94 -1.09 7.92
C ALA A 62 9.83 -0.06 8.09
N TYR A 63 8.66 -0.33 7.50
CA TYR A 63 7.45 0.48 7.63
C TYR A 63 6.42 -0.32 8.43
N PRO A 64 6.13 0.05 9.69
CA PRO A 64 5.17 -0.65 10.53
C PRO A 64 3.78 -0.63 9.92
N VAL A 65 3.14 -1.79 9.77
CA VAL A 65 1.77 -1.90 9.25
C VAL A 65 0.79 -1.11 10.11
N ARG A 66 1.01 -1.05 11.43
CA ARG A 66 0.21 -0.21 12.33
C ARG A 66 0.29 1.30 12.07
N ILE A 67 1.34 1.80 11.41
CA ILE A 67 1.34 3.18 10.87
C ILE A 67 0.60 3.19 9.53
N LEU A 68 0.91 2.22 8.66
CA LEU A 68 0.33 2.15 7.32
C LEU A 68 -1.20 2.00 7.32
N ASN A 69 -1.81 1.35 8.32
CA ASN A 69 -3.27 1.28 8.48
C ASN A 69 -3.91 2.67 8.65
N TRP A 70 -3.17 3.67 9.15
CA TRP A 70 -3.66 5.03 9.38
C TRP A 70 -3.30 6.03 8.29
N HIS A 71 -2.35 5.69 7.42
CA HIS A 71 -1.77 6.63 6.46
C HIS A 71 -1.82 6.13 5.02
N GLU A 72 -1.88 4.81 4.82
CA GLU A 72 -1.93 4.06 3.56
C GLU A 72 -0.74 4.28 2.61
N ILE A 73 -0.09 5.44 2.65
CA ILE A 73 0.98 5.86 1.75
C ILE A 73 2.08 6.55 2.56
N VAL A 74 3.32 6.17 2.27
CA VAL A 74 4.52 6.91 2.66
C VAL A 74 5.29 7.25 1.39
N ASN A 75 5.40 8.55 1.08
CA ASN A 75 6.29 9.05 0.05
C ASN A 75 7.67 9.21 0.68
N ASP A 76 8.61 8.40 0.26
CA ASP A 76 9.92 8.28 0.88
C ASP A 76 11.04 8.37 -0.17
N ARG A 77 12.27 8.55 0.30
CA ARG A 77 13.46 8.54 -0.53
C ARG A 77 14.57 7.73 0.11
N ILE A 78 15.07 6.74 -0.64
CA ILE A 78 16.27 5.96 -0.27
C ILE A 78 17.44 6.46 -1.12
N GLY A 79 18.34 7.21 -0.48
CA GLY A 79 19.41 7.93 -1.20
C GLY A 79 18.81 8.99 -2.11
N THR A 80 18.98 8.84 -3.43
CA THR A 80 18.36 9.72 -4.43
C THR A 80 17.07 9.16 -5.02
N ASP A 81 16.71 7.91 -4.73
CA ASP A 81 15.60 7.24 -5.38
C ASP A 81 14.28 7.53 -4.65
N PRO A 82 13.31 8.18 -5.32
CA PRO A 82 11.99 8.39 -4.76
C PRO A 82 11.18 7.09 -4.81
N ILE A 83 10.53 6.76 -3.71
CA ILE A 83 9.72 5.56 -3.59
C ILE A 83 8.37 5.88 -2.95
N ALA A 84 7.37 5.07 -3.26
CA ALA A 84 6.06 5.10 -2.61
C ALA A 84 5.83 3.75 -1.96
N VAL A 85 5.70 3.75 -0.63
CA VAL A 85 5.25 2.59 0.13
C VAL A 85 3.75 2.70 0.30
N THR A 86 3.02 1.74 -0.24
CA THR A 86 1.55 1.74 -0.26
C THR A 86 1.02 0.53 0.47
N TYR A 87 -0.09 0.69 1.18
CA TYR A 87 -0.75 -0.36 1.93
C TYR A 87 -2.26 -0.16 1.92
N CYS A 88 -3.00 -1.12 1.38
CA CYS A 88 -4.45 -1.15 1.52
C CYS A 88 -4.84 -2.04 2.70
N PRO A 89 -5.36 -1.46 3.79
CA PRO A 89 -5.80 -2.24 4.95
C PRO A 89 -6.99 -3.16 4.65
N LEU A 90 -7.81 -2.82 3.64
CA LEU A 90 -8.95 -3.65 3.22
C LEU A 90 -8.53 -4.95 2.53
N CYS A 91 -7.38 -4.94 1.87
CA CYS A 91 -6.84 -6.09 1.13
C CYS A 91 -5.71 -6.80 1.89
N GLY A 92 -5.13 -6.15 2.89
CA GLY A 92 -3.86 -6.58 3.51
C GLY A 92 -2.64 -6.43 2.59
N SER A 93 -2.83 -5.88 1.39
CA SER A 93 -1.80 -5.76 0.36
C SER A 93 -0.93 -4.54 0.58
N GLY A 94 0.38 -4.74 0.47
CA GLY A 94 1.39 -3.70 0.60
C GLY A 94 2.38 -3.79 -0.54
N VAL A 95 2.56 -2.70 -1.27
CA VAL A 95 3.42 -2.66 -2.45
C VAL A 95 4.31 -1.44 -2.40
N VAL A 96 5.57 -1.61 -2.80
CA VAL A 96 6.54 -0.53 -2.87
C VAL A 96 6.86 -0.28 -4.34
N PHE A 97 6.79 0.99 -4.73
CA PHE A 97 7.07 1.43 -6.09
C PHE A 97 8.24 2.38 -6.13
N SER A 98 8.99 2.37 -7.23
CA SER A 98 9.68 3.57 -7.68
C SER A 98 8.63 4.63 -7.99
N SER A 99 8.79 5.82 -7.41
CA SER A 99 7.89 6.95 -7.69
C SER A 99 8.26 7.68 -8.98
N VAL A 100 8.88 6.99 -9.94
CA VAL A 100 9.18 7.53 -11.27
C VAL A 100 8.36 6.79 -12.32
N ALA A 101 7.51 7.51 -13.03
CA ALA A 101 6.73 6.96 -14.15
C ALA A 101 6.57 8.03 -15.23
N GLY A 102 6.58 7.65 -16.51
CA GLY A 102 6.46 8.62 -17.61
C GLY A 102 7.56 9.70 -17.63
N GLY A 103 8.76 9.39 -17.13
CA GLY A 103 9.90 10.32 -17.11
C GLY A 103 9.85 11.40 -16.02
N ARG A 104 8.97 11.26 -15.01
CA ARG A 104 8.79 12.24 -13.93
C ARG A 104 8.75 11.55 -12.57
N GLU A 105 9.25 12.26 -11.56
CA GLU A 105 9.02 11.92 -10.15
C GLU A 105 7.57 12.28 -9.77
N LEU A 106 6.93 11.39 -9.01
CA LEU A 106 5.54 11.48 -8.57
C LEU A 106 5.48 11.47 -7.04
N ASP A 107 4.48 12.18 -6.50
CA ASP A 107 4.11 12.11 -5.10
C ASP A 107 2.68 11.61 -5.04
N PHE A 108 2.42 10.63 -4.18
CA PHE A 108 1.12 9.99 -4.11
C PHE A 108 0.31 10.47 -2.91
N GLY A 109 -0.98 10.72 -3.13
CA GLY A 109 -1.95 10.95 -2.06
C GLY A 109 -3.04 9.88 -2.07
N VAL A 110 -3.84 9.87 -1.01
CA VAL A 110 -4.98 8.96 -0.87
C VAL A 110 -6.18 9.58 -1.56
N SER A 111 -6.73 8.90 -2.58
CA SER A 111 -7.86 9.43 -3.33
C SER A 111 -9.18 9.37 -2.55
N GLY A 112 -9.29 8.46 -1.57
CA GLY A 112 -10.55 8.09 -0.92
C GLY A 112 -11.49 7.26 -1.82
N LEU A 113 -10.99 6.81 -2.98
CA LEU A 113 -11.71 5.95 -3.92
C LEU A 113 -11.13 4.54 -3.91
N LEU A 114 -11.99 3.58 -4.20
CA LEU A 114 -11.68 2.16 -4.23
C LEU A 114 -12.09 1.54 -5.56
N TYR A 115 -11.37 0.50 -5.97
CA TYR A 115 -11.74 -0.38 -7.08
C TYR A 115 -11.37 -1.81 -6.69
N GLU A 116 -12.32 -2.75 -6.78
CA GLU A 116 -12.15 -4.15 -6.31
C GLU A 116 -11.79 -4.25 -4.81
N SER A 117 -12.42 -3.40 -3.99
CA SER A 117 -12.10 -3.22 -2.57
C SER A 117 -10.64 -2.82 -2.26
N ASP A 118 -9.85 -2.46 -3.29
CA ASP A 118 -8.49 -1.98 -3.17
C ASP A 118 -8.42 -0.46 -3.34
N MET A 119 -7.51 0.17 -2.62
CA MET A 119 -7.34 1.62 -2.69
C MET A 119 -6.87 2.08 -4.07
N LEU A 120 -7.44 3.18 -4.56
CA LEU A 120 -6.86 3.94 -5.65
C LEU A 120 -5.97 5.04 -5.06
N LEU A 121 -4.70 5.02 -5.42
CA LEU A 121 -3.79 6.14 -5.17
C LEU A 121 -4.10 7.24 -6.17
N TYR A 122 -3.61 8.45 -5.94
CA TYR A 122 -3.50 9.44 -7.01
C TYR A 122 -2.14 10.12 -6.98
N ASP A 123 -1.58 10.49 -8.14
CA ASP A 123 -0.39 11.33 -8.18
C ASP A 123 -0.77 12.80 -8.14
N ARG A 124 -0.09 13.60 -7.31
CA ARG A 124 -0.42 15.01 -7.11
C ARG A 124 -0.14 15.88 -8.32
N GLN A 125 0.74 15.43 -9.21
CA GLN A 125 1.22 16.25 -10.30
C GLN A 125 0.41 16.12 -11.60
N THR A 126 -0.43 15.09 -11.76
CA THR A 126 -1.40 14.98 -12.87
C THR A 126 -2.82 14.64 -12.43
N GLU A 127 -3.02 14.33 -11.14
CA GLU A 127 -4.29 13.88 -10.58
C GLU A 127 -4.81 12.58 -11.21
N SER A 128 -3.92 11.77 -11.77
CA SER A 128 -4.29 10.46 -12.30
C SER A 128 -4.50 9.48 -11.16
N LEU A 129 -5.52 8.62 -11.25
CA LEU A 129 -5.69 7.52 -10.30
C LEU A 129 -4.83 6.31 -10.70
N TRP A 130 -4.26 5.63 -9.69
CA TRP A 130 -3.39 4.46 -9.86
C TRP A 130 -3.91 3.29 -9.04
N SER A 131 -3.94 2.10 -9.65
CA SER A 131 -4.24 0.85 -8.93
C SER A 131 -2.94 0.18 -8.52
N GLN A 132 -2.75 -0.05 -7.22
CA GLN A 132 -1.56 -0.72 -6.71
C GLN A 132 -1.50 -2.18 -7.13
N LEU A 133 -2.64 -2.88 -7.31
CA LEU A 133 -2.64 -4.28 -7.72
C LEU A 133 -2.47 -4.47 -9.24
N LYS A 134 -2.84 -3.46 -10.05
CA LYS A 134 -2.57 -3.46 -11.51
C LYS A 134 -1.21 -2.86 -11.89
N TYR A 135 -0.53 -2.22 -10.94
CA TYR A 135 0.75 -1.53 -11.13
C TYR A 135 0.71 -0.43 -12.21
N ARG A 136 -0.44 0.24 -12.39
CA ARG A 136 -0.62 1.23 -13.45
C ARG A 136 -1.68 2.28 -13.14
N ALA A 137 -1.57 3.41 -13.82
CA ALA A 137 -2.60 4.43 -13.85
C ALA A 137 -3.84 3.90 -14.57
N VAL A 138 -5.00 4.12 -13.96
CA VAL A 138 -6.32 3.67 -14.44
C VAL A 138 -7.21 4.81 -14.90
N SER A 139 -6.78 6.06 -14.70
CA SER A 139 -7.46 7.26 -15.19
C SER A 139 -6.48 8.41 -15.40
N GLY A 140 -6.98 9.53 -15.94
CA GLY A 140 -6.24 10.79 -16.01
C GLY A 140 -5.13 10.84 -17.06
N PRO A 141 -4.29 11.90 -17.03
CA PRO A 141 -3.21 12.10 -18.01
C PRO A 141 -2.19 10.96 -18.08
N MET A 142 -1.98 10.23 -16.99
CA MET A 142 -1.01 9.13 -16.91
C MET A 142 -1.61 7.78 -17.31
N LEU A 143 -2.85 7.71 -17.81
CA LEU A 143 -3.54 6.46 -18.17
C LEU A 143 -2.61 5.45 -18.87
N ASP A 144 -2.62 4.21 -18.36
CA ASP A 144 -1.81 3.07 -18.80
C ASP A 144 -0.29 3.14 -18.55
N GLN A 145 0.23 4.25 -18.02
CA GLN A 145 1.59 4.30 -17.48
C GLN A 145 1.72 3.33 -16.30
N ARG A 146 2.88 2.65 -16.21
CA ARG A 146 3.15 1.63 -15.19
C ARG A 146 4.06 2.15 -14.10
N LEU A 147 3.88 1.62 -12.89
CA LEU A 147 4.80 1.79 -11.78
C LEU A 147 5.75 0.59 -11.72
N THR A 148 7.04 0.88 -11.56
CA THR A 148 8.06 -0.15 -11.33
C THR A 148 8.02 -0.56 -9.88
N ARG A 149 7.71 -1.83 -9.61
CA ARG A 149 7.76 -2.38 -8.26
C ARG A 149 9.19 -2.51 -7.75
N LEU A 150 9.39 -2.22 -6.47
CA LEU A 150 10.59 -2.58 -5.72
C LEU A 150 10.29 -3.82 -4.86
N PRO A 151 11.25 -4.73 -4.68
CA PRO A 151 11.09 -5.86 -3.75
C PRO A 151 10.79 -5.37 -2.34
N ALA A 152 9.79 -5.98 -1.71
CA ALA A 152 9.42 -5.71 -0.32
C ALA A 152 8.94 -6.98 0.36
N ASP A 153 9.28 -7.12 1.64
CA ASP A 153 8.90 -8.24 2.48
C ASP A 153 7.68 -7.88 3.33
N HIS A 154 6.65 -8.70 3.28
CA HIS A 154 5.61 -8.73 4.30
C HIS A 154 6.03 -9.72 5.37
N THR A 155 6.39 -9.23 6.56
CA THR A 155 6.97 -10.09 7.59
C THR A 155 6.75 -9.53 9.00
N THR A 156 7.23 -10.24 10.01
CA THR A 156 7.25 -9.76 11.40
C THR A 156 8.48 -8.88 11.64
N TRP A 157 8.36 -7.98 12.60
CA TRP A 157 9.49 -7.15 13.05
C TRP A 157 10.67 -8.00 13.52
N ARG A 158 10.40 -9.09 14.25
CA ARG A 158 11.42 -10.05 14.68
C ARG A 158 12.23 -10.56 13.50
N ASP A 159 11.55 -11.09 12.48
CA ASP A 159 12.22 -11.80 11.38
C ASP A 159 12.92 -10.80 10.45
N TRP A 160 12.34 -9.62 10.24
CA TRP A 160 12.99 -8.53 9.53
C TRP A 160 14.26 -8.05 10.24
N ARG A 161 14.18 -7.74 11.54
CA ARG A 161 15.31 -7.25 12.34
C ARG A 161 16.43 -8.28 12.43
N ALA A 162 16.10 -9.57 12.52
CA ALA A 162 17.10 -10.64 12.53
C ALA A 162 17.93 -10.65 11.24
N ARG A 163 17.29 -10.44 10.09
CA ARG A 163 17.96 -10.37 8.78
C ARG A 163 18.66 -9.03 8.53
N HIS A 164 18.11 -7.94 9.06
CA HIS A 164 18.56 -6.57 8.83
C HIS A 164 18.76 -5.79 10.13
N PRO A 165 19.77 -6.13 10.97
CA PRO A 165 19.93 -5.55 12.30
C PRO A 165 20.24 -4.04 12.29
N ARG A 166 20.72 -3.51 11.16
CA ARG A 166 21.00 -2.08 10.94
C ARG A 166 19.84 -1.32 10.28
N THR A 167 18.67 -1.95 10.15
CA THR A 167 17.51 -1.32 9.50
C THR A 167 17.08 -0.03 10.20
N GLU A 168 16.64 0.92 9.39
CA GLU A 168 15.92 2.11 9.79
C GLU A 168 14.42 1.78 9.88
N VAL A 169 13.73 2.28 10.90
CA VAL A 169 12.30 2.04 11.11
C VAL A 169 11.57 3.36 11.03
N LEU A 170 10.46 3.41 10.27
CA LEU A 170 9.59 4.57 10.24
C LEU A 170 9.14 4.92 11.68
N SER A 171 9.43 6.16 12.06
CA SER A 171 9.15 6.70 13.38
C SER A 171 7.64 6.86 13.59
N PHE A 172 7.26 6.77 14.86
CA PHE A 172 5.91 7.07 15.34
C PHE A 172 5.65 8.58 15.36
N ASP A 173 6.70 9.39 15.26
CA ASP A 173 6.64 10.82 15.05
C ASP A 173 6.43 11.12 13.56
N THR A 174 5.20 10.88 13.10
CA THR A 174 4.78 11.05 11.70
C THR A 174 4.37 12.49 11.37
N GLY A 175 4.22 13.34 12.39
CA GLY A 175 3.61 14.67 12.28
C GLY A 175 2.08 14.68 12.39
N PHE A 176 1.43 13.54 12.69
CA PHE A 176 -0.01 13.44 12.86
C PHE A 176 -0.40 12.90 14.23
N GLU A 177 -1.50 13.42 14.79
CA GLU A 177 -2.09 12.90 16.03
C GLU A 177 -2.90 11.63 15.75
N ARG A 178 -2.28 10.48 16.02
CA ARG A 178 -2.85 9.14 15.85
C ARG A 178 -2.42 8.22 16.98
N ASP A 179 -3.33 7.33 17.39
CA ASP A 179 -2.99 6.21 18.25
C ASP A 179 -2.59 4.99 17.40
N TYR A 180 -1.29 4.87 17.12
CA TYR A 180 -0.74 3.73 16.39
C TYR A 180 -0.68 2.42 17.20
N GLY A 181 -1.11 2.44 18.47
CA GLY A 181 -1.34 1.23 19.24
C GLY A 181 -2.69 0.57 18.91
N ARG A 182 -3.61 1.34 18.31
CA ARG A 182 -4.93 0.87 17.88
C ARG A 182 -4.94 0.60 16.38
N ASP A 183 -5.48 -0.55 15.99
CA ASP A 183 -5.80 -0.85 14.60
C ASP A 183 -7.20 -0.29 14.24
N PRO A 184 -7.32 0.62 13.26
CA PRO A 184 -8.62 1.13 12.83
C PRO A 184 -9.47 0.07 12.12
N TYR A 185 -8.87 -1.06 11.72
CA TYR A 185 -9.53 -2.18 11.05
C TYR A 185 -9.58 -3.45 11.92
N ASP A 186 -9.41 -3.33 13.24
CA ASP A 186 -9.42 -4.49 14.14
C ASP A 186 -10.67 -5.36 13.93
N GLY A 187 -10.46 -6.67 13.76
CA GLY A 187 -11.51 -7.65 13.54
C GLY A 187 -11.99 -7.80 12.10
N TYR A 188 -11.69 -6.84 11.21
CA TYR A 188 -12.06 -6.95 9.81
C TYR A 188 -11.35 -8.13 9.12
N ASP A 189 -10.12 -8.45 9.51
CA ASP A 189 -9.38 -9.61 9.01
C ASP A 189 -10.07 -10.95 9.28
N ARG A 190 -10.86 -11.02 10.36
CA ARG A 190 -11.60 -12.22 10.81
C ARG A 190 -13.01 -12.33 10.24
N ASP A 191 -13.57 -11.22 9.74
CA ASP A 191 -14.87 -11.22 9.07
C ASP A 191 -14.71 -11.72 7.62
N PRO A 192 -15.44 -12.74 7.14
CA PRO A 192 -15.34 -13.17 5.75
C PRO A 192 -15.90 -12.15 4.74
N ALA A 193 -16.74 -11.20 5.17
CA ALA A 193 -17.33 -10.20 4.30
C ALA A 193 -16.33 -9.11 3.89
N THR A 194 -16.48 -8.58 2.68
CA THR A 194 -15.76 -7.38 2.24
C THR A 194 -16.56 -6.13 2.56
N LEU A 195 -15.88 -5.06 3.02
CA LEU A 195 -16.55 -3.77 3.24
C LEU A 195 -17.00 -3.11 1.93
N PHE A 196 -16.33 -3.44 0.82
CA PHE A 196 -16.60 -2.89 -0.50
C PHE A 196 -16.69 -3.99 -1.56
N PRO A 197 -17.31 -3.71 -2.72
CA PRO A 197 -17.52 -4.71 -3.76
C PRO A 197 -16.24 -5.28 -4.35
N VAL A 198 -16.26 -6.58 -4.63
CA VAL A 198 -15.30 -7.30 -5.48
C VAL A 198 -16.07 -7.98 -6.60
N SER A 199 -15.58 -7.90 -7.84
CA SER A 199 -16.27 -8.42 -9.02
C SER A 199 -16.11 -9.93 -9.21
N ARG A 200 -15.14 -10.54 -8.52
CA ARG A 200 -14.85 -11.97 -8.57
C ARG A 200 -14.67 -12.55 -7.19
N THR A 201 -15.30 -13.69 -6.97
CA THR A 201 -15.12 -14.53 -5.79
C THR A 201 -14.69 -15.92 -6.22
N ASP A 202 -13.96 -16.60 -5.34
CA ASP A 202 -13.45 -17.94 -5.58
C ASP A 202 -13.62 -18.77 -4.31
N ALA A 203 -14.38 -19.87 -4.41
CA ALA A 203 -14.70 -20.71 -3.26
C ALA A 203 -13.62 -21.75 -2.94
N ARG A 204 -12.52 -21.81 -3.70
CA ARG A 204 -11.44 -22.78 -3.46
C ARG A 204 -10.66 -22.50 -2.17
N LEU A 205 -10.68 -21.26 -1.69
CA LEU A 205 -10.08 -20.85 -0.42
C LEU A 205 -11.08 -20.02 0.40
N PRO A 206 -11.02 -20.06 1.74
CA PRO A 206 -11.77 -19.12 2.56
C PRO A 206 -11.44 -17.67 2.18
N PRO A 207 -12.43 -16.74 2.23
CA PRO A 207 -12.15 -15.31 2.05
C PRO A 207 -11.05 -14.83 2.98
N LYS A 208 -10.22 -13.89 2.51
CA LYS A 208 -9.10 -13.28 3.25
C LYS A 208 -7.98 -14.25 3.64
N THR A 209 -7.95 -15.46 3.05
CA THR A 209 -6.78 -16.35 3.14
C THR A 209 -5.53 -15.65 2.61
N TRP A 210 -4.47 -15.61 3.41
CA TRP A 210 -3.17 -15.11 2.96
C TRP A 210 -2.58 -16.03 1.91
N VAL A 211 -2.19 -15.47 0.77
CA VAL A 211 -1.57 -16.22 -0.33
C VAL A 211 -0.25 -15.60 -0.75
N LEU A 212 0.69 -16.46 -1.13
CA LEU A 212 1.86 -16.09 -1.92
C LEU A 212 1.48 -16.15 -3.40
N GLY A 213 1.45 -14.98 -4.05
CA GLY A 213 1.32 -14.88 -5.51
C GLY A 213 2.69 -15.03 -6.19
N VAL A 214 2.81 -15.97 -7.11
CA VAL A 214 3.99 -16.19 -7.96
C VAL A 214 3.63 -15.83 -9.39
N GLU A 215 4.45 -14.98 -10.00
CA GLU A 215 4.41 -14.67 -11.43
C GLU A 215 5.72 -15.09 -12.08
N HIS A 216 5.64 -15.89 -13.14
CA HIS A 216 6.81 -16.30 -13.92
C HIS A 216 6.43 -16.48 -15.39
N GLY A 217 7.11 -15.75 -16.29
CA GLY A 217 6.84 -15.84 -17.73
C GLY A 217 5.40 -15.47 -18.13
N GLY A 218 4.75 -14.55 -17.41
CA GLY A 218 3.34 -14.17 -17.64
C GLY A 218 2.31 -15.18 -17.09
N HIS A 219 2.75 -16.27 -16.46
CA HIS A 219 1.88 -17.18 -15.74
C HIS A 219 1.79 -16.77 -14.27
N HIS A 220 0.59 -16.88 -13.71
CA HIS A 220 0.31 -16.52 -12.31
C HIS A 220 -0.22 -17.73 -11.55
N LYS A 221 0.25 -17.90 -10.31
CA LYS A 221 -0.28 -18.92 -9.38
C LYS A 221 -0.28 -18.37 -7.95
N ALA A 222 -1.32 -18.69 -7.21
CA ALA A 222 -1.43 -18.34 -5.79
C ALA A 222 -1.30 -19.62 -4.95
N TYR A 223 -0.51 -19.54 -3.88
CA TYR A 223 -0.33 -20.60 -2.89
C TYR A 223 -0.78 -20.10 -1.52
N PRO A 224 -1.68 -20.78 -0.80
CA PRO A 224 -1.99 -20.46 0.59
C PRO A 224 -0.72 -20.47 1.44
N LEU A 225 -0.52 -19.45 2.28
CA LEU A 225 0.71 -19.36 3.10
C LEU A 225 0.83 -20.50 4.11
N ASP A 226 -0.29 -20.97 4.66
CA ASP A 226 -0.36 -22.11 5.57
C ASP A 226 0.09 -23.43 4.93
N ALA A 227 0.03 -23.53 3.60
CA ALA A 227 0.52 -24.67 2.86
C ALA A 227 2.05 -24.65 2.61
N LEU A 228 2.76 -23.57 2.98
CA LEU A 228 4.17 -23.37 2.64
C LEU A 228 5.18 -23.73 3.74
N GLY A 229 4.72 -24.04 4.97
CA GLY A 229 5.56 -24.52 6.08
C GLY A 229 6.07 -23.43 7.01
#